data_AF-A0A1R3JI78-F1
#
_entry.id   AF-A0A1R3JI78-F1
#
_cell.length_a   1.000
_cell.length_b   1.000
_cell.length_c   1.000
_cell.angle_alpha   90.00
_cell.angle_beta   90.00
_cell.angle_gamma   90.00
#
_symmetry.space_group_name_H-M   'P 1'
#
loop_
_entity.id
_entity.type
_entity.pdbx_description
1 polymer ?
#
loop_
_entity_poly.entity_id
_entity_poly.type
_entity_poly.pdbx_seq_one_letter_code
_entity_poly.pdbx_strand_id
1 'polypeptide(L)'
;MFLMGDLRDWSPEPNGVSSEERASSSSSSSSNQAGIAAEYWQKAEEATQGIIAQVQPTVVSEERRKAVIDYVQRLIRNYLGCEVFPFGSVPLKTYLPDGDIDLTAFGGINVEEALANDVCSVLEREDHNRAAEFVVKDVQLIRAEVFSSTNMFLQIIA
;
A
#
# COMPACT_ATOMS: atom_id res chain seq x y z
N MET A 1 13.82 32.89 -5.13
CA MET A 1 14.91 32.58 -4.20
C MET A 1 14.49 31.38 -3.37
N PHE A 2 14.96 30.19 -3.71
CA PHE A 2 15.27 29.07 -2.80
C PHE A 2 16.32 28.21 -3.51
N LEU A 3 17.22 27.59 -2.75
CA LEU A 3 18.51 27.07 -3.21
C LEU A 3 18.38 25.62 -3.70
N MET A 4 19.08 25.29 -4.78
CA MET A 4 19.30 23.91 -5.22
C MET A 4 20.77 23.57 -4.90
N GLY A 5 20.99 22.58 -4.03
CA GLY A 5 22.32 22.24 -3.53
C GLY A 5 23.15 21.41 -4.52
N ASP A 6 24.46 21.66 -4.55
CA ASP A 6 25.42 20.88 -5.32
C ASP A 6 25.40 19.39 -4.98
N LEU A 7 25.48 18.54 -6.02
CA LEU A 7 25.93 17.16 -5.90
C LEU A 7 27.19 16.99 -6.75
N ARG A 8 28.25 16.45 -6.14
CA ARG A 8 29.64 16.58 -6.60
C ARG A 8 30.01 15.68 -7.79
N ASP A 9 31.02 16.16 -8.52
CA ASP A 9 31.78 15.49 -9.58
C ASP A 9 32.12 14.02 -9.34
N TRP A 10 32.12 13.26 -10.44
CA TRP A 10 33.00 12.11 -10.62
C TRP A 10 33.60 12.13 -12.04
N SER A 11 34.93 12.25 -12.12
CA SER A 11 35.65 12.46 -13.38
C SER A 11 36.78 11.44 -13.56
N PRO A 12 36.85 10.71 -14.69
CA PRO A 12 38.06 10.01 -15.13
C PRO A 12 38.88 10.89 -16.10
N GLU A 13 40.18 11.00 -15.84
CA GLU A 13 41.15 11.74 -16.67
C GLU A 13 41.40 11.08 -18.05
N PRO A 14 41.80 11.86 -19.08
CA PRO A 14 41.95 11.40 -20.47
C PRO A 14 43.36 10.91 -20.80
N ASN A 15 43.49 10.16 -21.91
CA ASN A 15 44.80 9.87 -22.52
C ASN A 15 44.68 9.66 -24.04
N GLY A 16 45.58 10.30 -24.81
CA GLY A 16 45.78 10.01 -26.26
C GLY A 16 45.41 11.16 -27.21
N VAL A 17 46.40 12.00 -27.56
CA VAL A 17 46.29 13.08 -28.56
C VAL A 17 46.58 12.59 -29.98
N SER A 18 45.79 13.05 -30.95
CA SER A 18 46.28 13.35 -32.30
C SER A 18 45.43 14.44 -33.00
N SER A 19 46.05 15.58 -33.32
CA SER A 19 45.57 16.54 -34.34
C SER A 19 45.70 15.91 -35.75
N GLU A 20 45.13 16.40 -36.86
CA GLU A 20 44.44 17.65 -37.23
C GLU A 20 43.05 17.29 -37.86
N GLU A 21 42.19 18.15 -38.44
CA GLU A 21 42.31 19.54 -38.94
C GLU A 21 40.98 20.33 -38.77
N ARG A 22 40.59 21.24 -39.67
CA ARG A 22 39.59 22.28 -39.43
C ARG A 22 38.49 22.36 -40.51
N ALA A 23 37.23 22.11 -40.11
CA ALA A 23 36.07 22.57 -40.87
C ALA A 23 34.96 23.07 -39.93
N SER A 24 34.67 24.36 -39.99
CA SER A 24 33.67 25.01 -39.14
C SER A 24 32.24 24.63 -39.56
N SER A 25 31.64 23.67 -38.85
CA SER A 25 30.19 23.46 -38.83
C SER A 25 29.70 23.80 -37.44
N SER A 26 28.97 24.90 -37.29
CA SER A 26 28.40 25.32 -36.01
C SER A 26 27.19 24.45 -35.65
N SER A 27 27.42 23.20 -35.27
CA SER A 27 26.44 22.39 -34.55
C SER A 27 26.23 23.01 -33.18
N SER A 28 25.13 23.76 -33.07
CA SER A 28 24.67 24.42 -31.85
C SER A 28 24.77 23.51 -30.65
N SER A 29 25.33 24.05 -29.56
CA SER A 29 25.25 23.50 -28.22
C SER A 29 23.79 23.46 -27.75
N SER A 30 23.01 22.46 -28.18
CA SER A 30 21.77 22.11 -27.49
C SER A 30 22.14 21.29 -26.27
N SER A 31 22.03 21.90 -25.09
CA SER A 31 21.94 21.18 -23.84
C SER A 31 20.75 20.23 -23.93
N ASN A 32 21.03 18.95 -24.22
CA ASN A 32 20.03 17.89 -24.33
C ASN A 32 19.52 17.50 -22.93
N GLN A 33 18.93 18.45 -22.21
CA GLN A 33 17.86 18.15 -21.27
C GLN A 33 16.69 17.64 -22.11
N ALA A 34 16.74 16.34 -22.42
CA ALA A 34 15.72 15.64 -23.19
C ALA A 34 14.44 15.54 -22.35
N GLY A 35 13.66 16.62 -22.35
CA GLY A 35 12.29 16.59 -21.86
C GLY A 35 11.53 15.51 -22.62
N ILE A 36 10.80 14.66 -21.90
CA ILE A 36 9.91 13.65 -22.48
C ILE A 36 8.94 14.37 -23.42
N ALA A 37 8.93 14.00 -24.70
CA ALA A 37 8.11 14.69 -25.70
C ALA A 37 6.61 14.51 -25.39
N ALA A 38 5.80 15.51 -25.72
CA ALA A 38 4.38 15.57 -25.35
C ALA A 38 3.57 14.33 -25.78
N GLU A 39 3.93 13.71 -26.92
CA GLU A 39 3.31 12.47 -27.39
C GLU A 39 3.55 11.27 -26.47
N TYR A 40 4.70 11.19 -25.77
CA TYR A 40 4.99 10.12 -24.82
C TYR A 40 4.27 10.36 -23.49
N TRP A 41 4.15 11.63 -23.07
CA TRP A 41 3.29 11.99 -21.94
C TRP A 41 1.83 11.63 -22.19
N GLN A 42 1.29 11.93 -23.37
CA GLN A 42 -0.09 11.57 -23.73
C GLN A 42 -0.28 10.04 -23.71
N LYS A 43 0.62 9.27 -24.34
CA LYS A 43 0.56 7.80 -24.31
C LYS A 43 0.67 7.22 -22.90
N ALA A 44 1.51 7.82 -22.04
CA ALA A 44 1.65 7.42 -20.64
C ALA A 44 0.39 7.74 -19.82
N GLU A 45 -0.24 8.89 -20.05
CA GLU A 45 -1.51 9.27 -19.40
C GLU A 45 -2.65 8.35 -19.85
N GLU A 46 -2.81 8.09 -21.16
CA GLU A 46 -3.81 7.16 -21.70
C GLU A 46 -3.67 5.75 -21.11
N ALA A 47 -2.43 5.24 -21.00
CA ALA A 47 -2.14 3.97 -20.34
C ALA A 47 -2.47 4.01 -18.84
N THR A 48 -2.13 5.10 -18.14
CA THR A 48 -2.39 5.28 -16.71
C THR A 48 -3.89 5.31 -16.41
N GLN A 49 -4.67 6.05 -17.20
CA GLN A 49 -6.13 6.08 -17.10
C GLN A 49 -6.75 4.70 -17.37
N GLY A 50 -6.21 3.96 -18.35
CA GLY A 50 -6.62 2.58 -18.63
C GLY A 50 -6.39 1.61 -17.46
N ILE A 51 -5.30 1.79 -16.70
CA ILE A 51 -5.02 1.01 -15.48
C ILE A 51 -5.95 1.45 -14.35
N ILE A 52 -6.06 2.75 -14.06
CA ILE A 52 -6.92 3.29 -12.99
C ILE A 52 -8.36 2.82 -13.16
N ALA A 53 -8.91 2.88 -14.38
CA ALA A 53 -10.27 2.43 -14.67
C ALA A 53 -10.53 0.95 -14.35
N GLN A 54 -9.49 0.10 -14.34
CA GLN A 54 -9.59 -1.32 -14.00
C GLN A 54 -9.39 -1.61 -12.52
N VAL A 55 -8.51 -0.86 -11.83
CA VAL A 55 -8.12 -1.15 -10.43
C VAL A 55 -8.79 -0.27 -9.38
N GLN A 56 -9.42 0.83 -9.78
CA GLN A 56 -10.08 1.74 -8.83
C GLN A 56 -11.22 1.05 -8.07
N PRO A 57 -11.50 1.45 -6.81
CA PRO A 57 -12.66 0.99 -6.07
C PRO A 57 -13.98 1.19 -6.82
N THR A 58 -14.86 0.20 -6.69
CA THR A 58 -16.25 0.26 -7.17
C THR A 58 -17.22 0.28 -5.99
N VAL A 59 -18.44 0.81 -6.19
CA VAL A 59 -19.49 0.84 -5.17
C VAL A 59 -19.74 -0.54 -4.56
N VAL A 60 -19.81 -1.58 -5.39
CA VAL A 60 -20.01 -2.98 -4.94
C VAL A 60 -18.83 -3.46 -4.07
N SER A 61 -17.60 -3.10 -4.43
CA SER A 61 -16.41 -3.47 -3.64
C SER A 61 -16.28 -2.66 -2.34
N GLU A 62 -16.77 -1.42 -2.31
CA GLU A 62 -16.88 -0.61 -1.08
C GLU A 62 -17.93 -1.20 -0.13
N GLU A 63 -19.12 -1.52 -0.63
CA GLU A 63 -20.21 -2.12 0.14
C GLU A 63 -19.81 -3.50 0.71
N ARG A 64 -19.16 -4.33 -0.11
CA ARG A 64 -18.64 -5.65 0.33
C ARG A 64 -17.58 -5.53 1.41
N ARG A 65 -16.57 -4.66 1.24
CA ARG A 65 -15.55 -4.42 2.28
C ARG A 65 -16.19 -3.89 3.56
N LYS A 66 -17.12 -2.93 3.45
CA LYS A 66 -17.86 -2.41 4.60
C LYS A 66 -18.62 -3.51 5.35
N ALA A 67 -19.34 -4.39 4.65
CA ALA A 67 -20.09 -5.47 5.29
C ALA A 67 -19.17 -6.44 6.06
N VAL A 68 -18.00 -6.77 5.50
CA VAL A 68 -16.98 -7.58 6.19
C VAL A 68 -16.43 -6.86 7.44
N ILE A 69 -16.13 -5.56 7.34
CA ILE A 69 -15.67 -4.75 8.48
C ILE A 69 -16.74 -4.68 9.57
N ASP A 70 -18.00 -4.37 9.21
CA ASP A 70 -19.14 -4.30 10.13
C ASP A 70 -19.42 -5.67 10.79
N TYR A 71 -19.14 -6.79 10.10
CA TYR A 71 -19.23 -8.14 10.66
C TYR A 71 -18.11 -8.42 11.67
N VAL A 72 -16.84 -8.19 11.31
CA VAL A 72 -15.69 -8.44 12.19
C VAL A 72 -15.73 -7.53 13.42
N GLN A 73 -16.13 -6.26 13.27
CA GLN A 73 -16.37 -5.35 14.39
C GLN A 73 -17.40 -5.91 15.37
N ARG A 74 -18.56 -6.39 14.89
CA ARG A 74 -19.57 -7.03 15.75
C ARG A 74 -19.03 -8.28 16.42
N LEU A 75 -18.36 -9.15 15.67
CA LEU A 75 -17.82 -10.41 16.17
C LEU A 75 -16.85 -10.17 17.34
N ILE A 76 -15.81 -9.38 17.10
CA ILE A 76 -14.76 -9.11 18.08
C ILE A 76 -15.28 -8.30 19.28
N ARG A 77 -16.16 -7.30 19.06
CA ARG A 77 -16.78 -6.55 20.15
C ARG A 77 -17.66 -7.45 21.03
N ASN A 78 -18.45 -8.35 20.44
CA ASN A 78 -19.37 -9.20 21.19
C ASN A 78 -18.66 -10.25 22.04
N TYR A 79 -17.53 -10.81 21.58
CA TYR A 79 -16.78 -11.82 22.34
C TYR A 79 -15.75 -11.22 23.31
N LEU A 80 -15.07 -10.13 22.94
CA LEU A 80 -13.90 -9.61 23.67
C LEU A 80 -14.07 -8.18 24.19
N GLY A 81 -15.18 -7.50 23.88
CA GLY A 81 -15.39 -6.08 24.25
C GLY A 81 -14.41 -5.11 23.58
N CYS A 82 -13.66 -5.57 22.58
CA CYS A 82 -12.62 -4.78 21.91
C CYS A 82 -13.20 -3.95 20.76
N GLU A 83 -12.65 -2.76 20.56
CA GLU A 83 -13.00 -1.88 19.44
C GLU A 83 -12.10 -2.15 18.24
N VAL A 84 -12.67 -2.25 17.05
CA VAL A 84 -11.94 -2.60 15.81
C VAL A 84 -12.16 -1.51 14.77
N PHE A 85 -11.09 -1.03 14.14
CA PHE A 85 -11.14 0.05 13.14
C PHE A 85 -10.37 -0.34 11.86
N PRO A 86 -10.82 0.06 10.67
CA PRO A 86 -10.05 -0.11 9.45
C PRO A 86 -8.83 0.82 9.42
N PHE A 87 -7.73 0.30 8.92
CA PHE A 87 -6.48 1.01 8.69
C PHE A 87 -6.01 0.80 7.23
N GLY A 88 -4.80 1.28 6.89
CA GLY A 88 -4.15 0.98 5.63
C GLY A 88 -4.90 1.53 4.41
N SER A 89 -5.15 0.65 3.45
CA SER A 89 -5.69 1.01 2.12
C SER A 89 -7.17 1.41 2.14
N VAL A 90 -7.96 0.86 3.07
CA VAL A 90 -9.43 0.99 3.08
C VAL A 90 -9.92 2.41 3.40
N PRO A 91 -9.45 3.09 4.48
CA PRO A 91 -9.85 4.47 4.77
C PRO A 91 -9.47 5.47 3.66
N LEU A 92 -8.42 5.16 2.89
CA LEU A 92 -7.91 6.01 1.81
C LEU A 92 -8.52 5.70 0.43
N LYS A 93 -9.30 4.61 0.30
CA LYS A 93 -9.81 4.09 -0.98
C LYS A 93 -8.70 3.85 -2.02
N THR A 94 -7.55 3.35 -1.56
CA THR A 94 -6.37 3.06 -2.41
C THR A 94 -6.10 1.56 -2.59
N TYR A 95 -7.03 0.71 -2.17
CA TYR A 95 -6.95 -0.74 -2.39
C TYR A 95 -7.16 -1.11 -3.86
N LEU A 96 -6.50 -2.18 -4.27
CA LEU A 96 -6.76 -2.89 -5.53
C LEU A 96 -8.02 -3.75 -5.40
N PRO A 97 -8.60 -4.28 -6.50
CA PRO A 97 -9.82 -5.09 -6.45
C PRO A 97 -9.74 -6.26 -5.47
N ASP A 98 -8.62 -6.98 -5.50
CA ASP A 98 -8.29 -8.13 -4.64
C ASP A 98 -7.41 -7.76 -3.43
N GLY A 99 -7.32 -6.46 -3.09
CA GLY A 99 -6.53 -5.97 -1.96
C GLY A 99 -7.17 -6.24 -0.60
N ASP A 100 -6.35 -6.63 0.37
CA ASP A 100 -6.78 -7.00 1.72
C ASP A 100 -7.43 -5.86 2.52
N ILE A 101 -8.15 -6.23 3.57
CA ILE A 101 -8.70 -5.31 4.57
C ILE A 101 -7.78 -5.32 5.80
N ASP A 102 -7.06 -4.23 6.00
CA ASP A 102 -6.30 -3.99 7.23
C ASP A 102 -7.22 -3.48 8.34
N LEU A 103 -7.21 -4.14 9.50
CA LEU A 103 -7.91 -3.71 10.71
C LEU A 103 -6.94 -3.57 11.88
N THR A 104 -7.30 -2.74 12.86
CA THR A 104 -6.62 -2.65 14.15
C THR A 104 -7.62 -2.87 15.27
N ALA A 105 -7.32 -3.79 16.18
CA ALA A 105 -8.11 -4.06 17.37
C ALA A 105 -7.47 -3.44 18.62
N PHE A 106 -8.28 -2.73 19.40
CA PHE A 106 -7.91 -2.07 20.64
C PHE A 106 -8.52 -2.84 21.82
N GLY A 107 -7.66 -3.45 22.62
CA GLY A 107 -8.03 -4.11 23.87
C GLY A 107 -8.05 -3.16 25.07
N GLY A 108 -8.62 -3.64 26.18
CA GLY A 108 -8.51 -2.94 27.46
C GLY A 108 -7.08 -2.92 28.00
N ILE A 109 -6.83 -1.99 28.92
CA ILE A 109 -5.55 -1.89 29.63
C ILE A 109 -5.25 -3.22 30.33
N ASN A 110 -4.05 -3.78 30.08
CA ASN A 110 -3.48 -5.04 30.64
C ASN A 110 -3.65 -6.37 29.85
N VAL A 111 -3.95 -6.37 28.54
CA VAL A 111 -4.24 -7.63 27.78
C VAL A 111 -3.37 -7.81 26.51
N GLU A 112 -2.23 -7.13 26.36
CA GLU A 112 -1.47 -7.05 25.09
C GLU A 112 -1.13 -8.42 24.46
N GLU A 113 -0.46 -9.33 25.17
CA GLU A 113 -0.09 -10.63 24.60
C GLU A 113 -1.27 -11.62 24.52
N ALA A 114 -2.26 -11.51 25.41
CA ALA A 114 -3.43 -12.39 25.37
C ALA A 114 -4.37 -12.04 24.20
N LEU A 115 -4.59 -10.73 23.94
CA LEU A 115 -5.53 -10.21 22.94
C LEU A 115 -5.38 -10.87 21.56
N ALA A 116 -4.13 -11.09 21.11
CA ALA A 116 -3.89 -11.69 19.81
C ALA A 116 -4.29 -13.17 19.73
N ASN A 117 -4.08 -13.93 20.82
CA ASN A 117 -4.51 -15.32 20.91
C ASN A 117 -6.03 -15.42 21.14
N ASP A 118 -6.62 -14.47 21.89
CA ASP A 118 -8.06 -14.38 22.12
C ASP A 118 -8.82 -14.08 20.82
N VAL A 119 -8.34 -13.14 20.00
CA VAL A 119 -8.91 -12.86 18.67
C VAL A 119 -8.75 -14.05 17.73
N CYS A 120 -7.58 -14.71 17.71
CA CYS A 120 -7.37 -15.93 16.94
C CYS A 120 -8.40 -17.01 17.34
N SER A 121 -8.59 -17.23 18.64
CA SER A 121 -9.56 -18.18 19.19
C SER A 121 -11.03 -17.86 18.85
N VAL A 122 -11.38 -16.57 18.70
CA VAL A 122 -12.72 -16.14 18.25
C VAL A 122 -12.89 -16.42 16.75
N LEU A 123 -11.89 -16.13 15.92
CA LEU A 123 -11.95 -16.38 14.48
C LEU A 123 -11.95 -17.88 14.14
N GLU A 124 -11.13 -18.68 14.83
CA GLU A 124 -11.13 -20.15 14.71
C GLU A 124 -12.47 -20.77 15.10
N ARG A 125 -13.15 -20.22 16.12
CA ARG A 125 -14.52 -20.63 16.49
C ARG A 125 -15.52 -20.28 15.38
N GLU A 126 -15.35 -19.13 14.73
CA GLU A 126 -16.28 -18.66 13.71
C GLU A 126 -16.14 -19.41 12.37
N ASP A 127 -14.96 -19.93 12.02
CA ASP A 127 -14.77 -20.88 10.89
C ASP A 127 -15.67 -22.13 11.03
N HIS A 128 -15.89 -22.58 12.27
CA HIS A 128 -16.79 -23.70 12.57
C HIS A 128 -18.29 -23.31 12.57
N ASN A 129 -18.63 -22.02 12.51
CA ASN A 129 -20.01 -21.53 12.56
C ASN A 129 -20.69 -21.56 11.19
N ARG A 130 -21.38 -22.66 10.87
CA ARG A 130 -22.15 -22.82 9.62
C ARG A 130 -23.35 -21.87 9.47
N ALA A 131 -23.71 -21.11 10.51
CA ALA A 131 -24.78 -20.11 10.48
C ALA A 131 -24.23 -18.66 10.41
N ALA A 132 -22.91 -18.50 10.25
CA ALA A 132 -22.26 -17.20 10.09
C ALA A 132 -22.71 -16.48 8.81
N GLU A 133 -22.71 -15.14 8.88
CA GLU A 133 -22.98 -14.25 7.74
C GLU A 133 -21.85 -14.30 6.71
N PHE A 134 -20.61 -14.47 7.17
CA PHE A 134 -19.41 -14.64 6.36
C PHE A 134 -18.67 -15.91 6.78
N VAL A 135 -18.09 -16.60 5.79
CA VAL A 135 -17.24 -17.78 6.04
C VAL A 135 -15.83 -17.30 6.39
N VAL A 136 -15.45 -17.43 7.66
CA VAL A 136 -14.07 -17.26 8.13
C VAL A 136 -13.30 -18.55 7.82
N LYS A 137 -12.05 -18.46 7.36
CA LYS A 137 -11.16 -19.61 7.04
C LYS A 137 -9.70 -19.21 7.19
N ASP A 138 -8.82 -20.23 7.20
CA ASP A 138 -7.36 -20.08 7.07
C ASP A 138 -6.72 -19.11 8.09
N VAL A 139 -7.30 -19.07 9.29
CA VAL A 139 -6.90 -18.19 10.40
C VAL A 139 -5.45 -18.49 10.80
N GLN A 140 -4.61 -17.46 10.78
CA GLN A 140 -3.18 -17.55 11.09
C GLN A 140 -2.74 -16.37 11.96
N LEU A 141 -2.16 -16.67 13.12
CA LEU A 141 -1.54 -15.66 13.98
C LEU A 141 -0.07 -15.45 13.59
N ILE A 142 0.23 -14.33 12.94
CA ILE A 142 1.59 -13.90 12.62
C ILE A 142 2.08 -12.95 13.72
N ARG A 143 3.11 -13.36 14.48
CA ARG A 143 3.74 -12.53 15.50
C ARG A 143 4.88 -11.72 14.87
N ALA A 144 4.70 -10.40 14.82
CA ALA A 144 5.70 -9.44 14.35
C ALA A 144 5.95 -8.38 15.43
N GLU A 145 7.20 -7.96 15.60
CA GLU A 145 7.52 -6.84 16.49
C GLU A 145 7.16 -5.52 15.81
N VAL A 146 6.24 -4.77 16.42
CA VAL A 146 5.86 -3.42 15.99
C VAL A 146 6.04 -2.48 17.19
N PHE A 147 6.55 -1.27 16.96
CA PHE A 147 6.92 -0.30 18.01
C PHE A 147 5.71 0.38 18.70
N SER A 148 4.58 -0.33 18.80
CA SER A 148 3.30 0.10 19.36
C SER A 148 2.78 -1.02 20.28
N SER A 149 3.13 -0.98 21.56
CA SER A 149 2.87 -2.07 22.52
C SER A 149 1.41 -2.54 22.56
N THR A 150 0.44 -1.62 22.46
CA THR A 150 -0.93 -1.85 22.94
C THR A 150 -1.96 -2.23 21.87
N ASN A 151 -1.53 -2.40 20.61
CA ASN A 151 -2.44 -2.55 19.47
C ASN A 151 -2.10 -3.78 18.62
N MET A 152 -3.12 -4.52 18.19
CA MET A 152 -2.96 -5.64 17.26
C MET A 152 -3.50 -5.28 15.87
N PHE A 153 -2.75 -5.65 14.83
CA PHE A 153 -3.19 -5.60 13.43
C PHE A 153 -3.82 -6.94 13.01
N LEU A 154 -4.93 -6.88 12.29
CA LEU A 154 -5.51 -8.02 11.57
C LEU A 154 -5.46 -7.69 10.08
N GLN A 155 -5.15 -8.68 9.25
CA GLN A 155 -5.22 -8.58 7.79
C GLN A 155 -6.24 -9.61 7.32
N ILE A 156 -7.25 -9.18 6.56
CA ILE A 156 -8.34 -10.05 6.11
C ILE A 156 -8.38 -10.03 4.59
N ILE A 157 -8.12 -11.19 3.99
CA ILE A 157 -8.31 -11.44 2.57
C ILE A 157 -9.82 -11.63 2.34
N ALA A 158 -10.46 -10.67 1.64
CA ALA A 158 -11.92 -10.59 1.52
C ALA A 158 -12.37 -10.66 0.05
#